data_AF-A0A9X9MFF8-F1
#
_entry.id   AF-A0A9X9MFF8-F1
#
_cell.length_a   1.000
_cell.length_b   1.000
_cell.length_c   1.000
_cell.angle_alpha   90.00
_cell.angle_beta   90.00
_cell.angle_gamma   90.00
#
_symmetry.space_group_name_H-M   'P 1'
#
loop_
_entity.id
_entity.type
_entity.pdbx_description
1 polymer ?
#
loop_
_entity_poly.entity_id
_entity_poly.type
_entity_poly.pdbx_seq_one_letter_code
_entity_poly.pdbx_strand_id
1 'polypeptide(L)'
;MKTFQIAHFVAALSFLKPTAVDGRFFSCGITNIEDENVADVAGNLWTYKLGQFQSDSQGSFPQKVGNSEYGELRKFPLLYGGNHWDHGSFMYYVISNKNGDYIKLYYTSTNGDVECDIYGP
;
A
#
# COMPACT_ATOMS: atom_id res chain seq x y z
N MET A 1 -13.44 -48.90 -16.40
CA MET A 1 -12.42 -47.96 -16.92
C MET A 1 -13.19 -46.74 -17.41
N LYS A 2 -13.40 -45.68 -16.61
CA LYS A 2 -12.50 -44.53 -16.33
C LYS A 2 -11.85 -43.94 -17.57
N THR A 3 -12.38 -42.81 -18.04
CA THR A 3 -11.62 -41.64 -18.52
C THR A 3 -12.51 -40.41 -18.46
N PHE A 4 -12.43 -39.68 -17.36
CA PHE A 4 -12.84 -38.28 -17.29
C PHE A 4 -11.81 -37.46 -18.06
N GLN A 5 -12.22 -36.77 -19.12
CA GLN A 5 -11.38 -35.77 -19.76
C GLN A 5 -11.63 -34.43 -19.06
N ILE A 6 -10.72 -34.04 -18.18
CA ILE A 6 -10.60 -32.67 -17.68
C ILE A 6 -9.43 -32.06 -18.43
N ALA A 7 -9.72 -31.06 -19.27
CA ALA A 7 -8.73 -30.11 -19.77
C ALA A 7 -9.44 -28.78 -19.99
N HIS A 8 -9.71 -28.07 -18.90
CA HIS A 8 -10.10 -26.66 -18.90
C HIS A 8 -9.03 -25.89 -18.13
N PHE A 9 -7.92 -25.63 -18.81
CA PHE A 9 -6.96 -24.61 -18.40
C PHE A 9 -6.43 -23.93 -19.65
N VAL A 10 -7.29 -23.14 -20.28
CA VAL A 10 -6.79 -21.95 -21.00
C VAL A 10 -6.80 -20.86 -19.95
N ALA A 11 -5.73 -20.82 -19.15
CA ALA A 11 -5.40 -19.62 -18.40
C ALA A 11 -5.14 -18.54 -19.46
N ALA A 12 -6.12 -17.67 -19.67
CA ALA A 12 -5.97 -16.46 -20.46
C ALA A 12 -4.95 -15.57 -19.75
N LEU A 13 -3.66 -15.80 -20.05
CA LEU A 13 -2.58 -14.83 -19.91
C LEU A 13 -2.83 -13.73 -20.96
N SER A 14 -3.84 -12.93 -20.70
CA SER A 14 -4.24 -11.75 -21.48
C SER A 14 -4.68 -10.78 -20.38
N PHE A 15 -3.91 -9.81 -19.92
CA PHE A 15 -2.98 -8.91 -20.61
C PHE A 15 -1.90 -8.52 -19.59
N LEU A 16 -0.66 -8.97 -19.76
CA LEU A 16 0.47 -8.17 -19.28
C LEU A 16 0.53 -6.96 -20.21
N LYS A 17 -0.26 -5.92 -19.89
CA LYS A 17 0.05 -4.59 -20.42
C LYS A 17 1.47 -4.31 -19.95
N PRO A 18 2.42 -4.03 -20.86
CA PRO A 18 3.63 -3.37 -20.44
C PRO A 18 3.17 -2.01 -19.92
N THR A 19 3.08 -1.86 -18.60
CA THR A 19 3.07 -0.53 -18.00
C THR A 19 4.42 0.05 -18.38
N ALA A 20 4.40 0.99 -19.33
CA ALA A 20 5.45 1.97 -19.38
C ALA A 20 5.54 2.53 -17.96
N VAL A 21 6.68 2.31 -17.30
CA VAL A 21 6.98 2.89 -16.00
C VAL A 21 7.02 4.40 -16.22
N ASP A 22 5.86 5.04 -16.14
CA ASP A 22 5.74 6.49 -16.08
C ASP A 22 6.19 6.84 -14.67
N GLY A 23 7.51 6.98 -14.52
CA GLY A 23 8.29 6.71 -13.30
C GLY A 23 8.10 7.72 -12.17
N ARG A 24 6.87 7.84 -11.66
CA ARG A 24 6.56 8.55 -10.44
C ARG A 24 6.93 7.69 -9.23
N PHE A 25 7.57 8.31 -8.26
CA PHE A 25 7.97 7.64 -7.03
C PHE A 25 7.97 8.61 -5.86
N PHE A 26 7.80 8.06 -4.67
CA PHE A 26 8.00 8.76 -3.41
C PHE A 26 9.44 8.56 -2.94
N SER A 27 10.14 9.65 -2.65
CA SER A 27 11.45 9.65 -2.00
C SER A 27 11.26 9.65 -0.48
N CYS A 28 11.66 8.56 0.17
CA CYS A 28 11.46 8.33 1.60
C CYS A 28 12.81 8.06 2.29
N GLY A 29 13.56 9.13 2.57
CA GLY A 29 14.87 9.04 3.21
C GLY A 29 15.89 8.34 2.30
N ILE A 30 16.12 7.04 2.53
CA ILE A 30 17.13 6.24 1.81
C ILE A 30 16.54 5.35 0.71
N THR A 31 15.22 5.39 0.50
CA THR A 31 14.53 4.53 -0.48
C THR A 31 13.58 5.32 -1.37
N ASN A 32 13.30 4.77 -2.54
CA ASN A 32 12.25 5.24 -3.44
C ASN A 32 11.16 4.17 -3.52
N ILE A 33 9.91 4.58 -3.40
CA ILE A 33 8.75 3.69 -3.49
C ILE A 33 7.88 4.16 -4.65
N GLU A 34 7.64 3.27 -5.62
CA GLU A 34 6.79 3.57 -6.79
C GLU A 34 5.39 4.00 -6.34
N ASP A 35 4.83 5.01 -7.02
CA ASP A 35 3.53 5.56 -6.66
C ASP A 35 2.38 4.54 -6.84
N GLU A 36 2.49 3.64 -7.81
CA GLU A 36 1.56 2.53 -8.03
C GLU A 36 1.42 1.64 -6.79
N ASN A 37 2.54 1.33 -6.12
CA ASN A 37 2.55 0.54 -4.90
C ASN A 37 1.86 1.27 -3.73
N VAL A 38 2.09 2.58 -3.63
CA VAL A 38 1.41 3.43 -2.62
C VAL A 38 -0.09 3.48 -2.88
N ALA A 39 -0.49 3.64 -4.13
CA ALA A 39 -1.88 3.70 -4.54
C ALA A 39 -2.60 2.36 -4.29
N ASP A 40 -1.96 1.23 -4.57
CA ASP A 40 -2.52 -0.10 -4.31
C ASP A 40 -2.74 -0.35 -2.81
N VAL A 41 -1.76 -0.01 -1.96
CA VAL A 41 -1.94 -0.10 -0.49
C VAL A 41 -3.04 0.87 -0.02
N ALA A 42 -3.08 2.10 -0.53
CA ALA A 42 -4.13 3.07 -0.20
C ALA A 42 -5.55 2.58 -0.56
N GLY A 43 -5.70 1.88 -1.69
CA GLY A 43 -6.96 1.26 -2.09
C GLY A 43 -7.35 0.09 -1.18
N ASN A 44 -6.40 -0.81 -0.91
CA ASN A 44 -6.63 -2.02 -0.13
C ASN A 44 -6.88 -1.74 1.36
N LEU A 45 -6.26 -0.69 1.92
CA LEU A 45 -6.46 -0.17 3.28
C LEU A 45 -7.93 -0.14 3.73
N TRP A 46 -8.85 0.25 2.83
CA TRP A 46 -10.27 0.43 3.15
C TRP A 46 -11.09 -0.85 3.06
N THR A 47 -10.52 -1.91 2.50
CA THR A 47 -11.13 -3.24 2.47
C THR A 47 -10.96 -3.98 3.80
N TYR A 48 -10.00 -3.55 4.62
CA TYR A 48 -9.69 -4.15 5.91
C TYR A 48 -10.50 -3.55 7.06
N LYS A 49 -10.77 -4.39 8.08
CA LYS A 49 -11.36 -3.93 9.34
C LYS A 49 -10.30 -3.19 10.14
N LEU A 50 -10.70 -2.13 10.85
CA LEU A 50 -9.78 -1.44 11.77
C LEU A 50 -9.16 -2.42 12.76
N GLY A 51 -7.84 -2.34 12.93
CA GLY A 51 -7.07 -3.20 13.84
C GLY A 51 -6.99 -4.67 13.43
N GLN A 52 -7.25 -5.02 12.17
CA GLN A 52 -7.18 -6.39 11.66
C GLN A 52 -5.78 -7.02 11.74
N PHE A 53 -4.73 -6.22 11.59
CA PHE A 53 -3.34 -6.67 11.54
C PHE A 53 -2.58 -6.14 12.76
N GLN A 54 -1.90 -7.02 13.48
CA GLN A 54 -1.15 -6.67 14.68
C GLN A 54 0.33 -6.49 14.33
N SER A 55 0.90 -5.33 14.64
CA SER A 55 2.36 -5.12 14.57
C SER A 55 3.03 -5.53 15.87
N ASP A 56 4.34 -5.76 15.80
CA ASP A 56 5.15 -6.17 16.96
C ASP A 56 5.25 -5.07 18.03
N SER A 57 5.13 -3.79 17.64
CA SER A 57 5.43 -2.66 18.54
C SER A 57 4.60 -1.39 18.34
N GLN A 58 3.87 -1.24 17.23
CA GLN A 58 3.18 0.01 16.85
C GLN A 58 1.65 -0.10 16.88
N GLY A 59 1.11 -1.15 17.51
CA GLY A 59 -0.32 -1.40 17.63
C GLY A 59 -0.90 -2.15 16.43
N SER A 60 -2.20 -1.94 16.17
CA SER A 60 -2.93 -2.65 15.14
C SER A 60 -3.42 -1.74 14.00
N PHE A 61 -3.51 -2.32 12.81
CA PHE A 61 -3.76 -1.61 11.55
C PHE A 61 -4.88 -2.29 10.73
N PRO A 62 -5.59 -1.54 9.87
CA PRO A 62 -5.56 -0.09 9.74
C PRO A 62 -5.96 0.65 11.01
N GLN A 63 -5.37 1.82 11.22
CA GLN A 63 -5.67 2.69 12.36
C GLN A 63 -6.33 3.98 11.87
N LYS A 64 -7.40 4.42 12.54
CA LYS A 64 -7.97 5.76 12.31
C LYS A 64 -7.01 6.82 12.85
N VAL A 65 -6.64 7.78 12.01
CA VAL A 65 -5.74 8.88 12.37
C VAL A 65 -6.52 10.13 12.77
N GLY A 66 -7.67 10.35 12.12
CA GLY A 66 -8.51 11.51 12.37
C GLY A 66 -9.52 11.72 11.25
N ASN A 67 -10.05 12.94 11.17
CA ASN A 67 -10.83 13.41 10.03
C ASN A 67 -10.14 14.64 9.44
N SER A 68 -10.23 14.81 8.13
CA SER A 68 -9.77 16.00 7.38
C SER A 68 -10.91 16.55 6.53
N GLU A 69 -10.64 17.58 5.73
CA GLU A 69 -11.56 18.04 4.69
C GLU A 69 -11.92 16.94 3.66
N TYR A 70 -11.06 15.93 3.51
CA TYR A 70 -11.27 14.76 2.65
C TYR A 70 -12.02 13.61 3.33
N GLY A 71 -12.47 13.79 4.58
CA GLY A 71 -13.18 12.79 5.38
C GLY A 71 -12.27 12.01 6.35
N GLU A 72 -12.72 10.82 6.77
CA GLU A 72 -11.96 9.95 7.67
C GLU A 72 -10.63 9.54 7.04
N LEU A 73 -9.55 9.71 7.80
CA LEU A 73 -8.21 9.28 7.42
C LEU A 73 -7.83 8.03 8.20
N ARG A 74 -7.30 7.04 7.48
CA ARG A 74 -6.70 5.84 8.06
C ARG A 74 -5.27 5.70 7.62
N LYS A 75 -4.46 5.06 8.47
CA LYS A 75 -3.09 4.67 8.15
C LYS A 75 -2.92 3.17 8.05
N PHE A 76 -2.07 2.73 7.11
CA PHE A 76 -1.64 1.35 6.96
C PHE A 76 -0.13 1.24 6.71
N PRO A 77 0.55 0.26 7.31
CA PRO A 77 1.97 0.04 7.09
C PRO A 77 2.31 -0.41 5.68
N LEU A 78 3.57 -0.22 5.33
CA LEU A 78 4.14 -0.60 4.05
C LEU A 78 5.58 -1.08 4.24
N LEU A 79 5.97 -2.13 3.52
CA LEU A 79 7.32 -2.66 3.57
C LEU A 79 8.28 -1.86 2.68
N TYR A 80 9.57 -2.05 2.93
CA TYR A 80 10.62 -1.53 2.07
C TYR A 80 10.39 -2.01 0.61
N GLY A 81 10.38 -1.05 -0.33
CA GLY A 81 10.18 -1.31 -1.76
C GLY A 81 8.73 -1.33 -2.24
N GLY A 82 7.75 -0.93 -1.43
CA GLY A 82 6.37 -0.82 -1.91
C GLY A 82 5.46 -2.01 -1.57
N ASN A 83 5.99 -3.06 -0.95
CA ASN A 83 5.21 -4.28 -0.73
C ASN A 83 4.18 -4.12 0.40
N HIS A 84 3.10 -4.88 0.30
CA HIS A 84 2.10 -5.02 1.36
C HIS A 84 2.73 -5.52 2.65
N TRP A 85 2.34 -4.91 3.76
CA TRP A 85 2.68 -5.35 5.10
C TRP A 85 1.51 -6.13 5.70
N ASP A 86 1.80 -7.29 6.29
CA ASP A 86 0.82 -8.15 6.94
C ASP A 86 1.20 -8.50 8.40
N HIS A 87 2.47 -8.42 8.76
CA HIS A 87 2.98 -8.60 10.12
C HIS A 87 4.40 -8.04 10.30
N GLY A 88 4.85 -7.93 11.55
CA GLY A 88 6.23 -7.57 11.89
C GLY A 88 6.47 -6.08 12.06
N SER A 89 7.74 -5.67 11.98
CA SER A 89 8.16 -4.27 12.02
C SER A 89 8.04 -3.60 10.65
N PHE A 90 7.76 -2.30 10.63
CA PHE A 90 7.74 -1.48 9.42
C PHE A 90 8.35 -0.10 9.71
N MET A 91 8.73 0.59 8.64
CA MET A 91 9.26 1.96 8.70
C MET A 91 8.39 2.94 7.94
N TYR A 92 7.62 2.46 6.96
CA TYR A 92 6.82 3.26 6.05
C TYR A 92 5.34 3.00 6.30
N TYR A 93 4.51 4.02 6.12
CA TYR A 93 3.06 3.86 6.18
C TYR A 93 2.36 4.89 5.32
N VAL A 94 1.23 4.48 4.77
CA VAL A 94 0.36 5.33 3.95
C VAL A 94 -0.76 5.87 4.83
N ILE A 95 -1.11 7.14 4.65
CA ILE A 95 -2.35 7.73 5.13
C ILE A 95 -3.24 8.00 3.92
N SER A 96 -4.48 7.47 3.93
CA SER A 96 -5.45 7.74 2.88
C SER A 96 -6.85 8.02 3.43
N ASN A 97 -7.63 8.81 2.68
CA ASN A 97 -9.08 8.86 2.82
C ASN A 97 -9.74 7.74 2.00
N LYS A 98 -11.05 7.51 2.20
CA LYS A 98 -11.80 6.41 1.56
C LYS A 98 -11.88 6.52 0.04
N ASN A 99 -11.91 7.74 -0.47
CA ASN A 99 -12.11 7.99 -1.90
C ASN A 99 -10.79 8.03 -2.69
N GLY A 100 -9.64 8.06 -2.00
CA GLY A 100 -8.32 8.22 -2.63
C GLY A 100 -7.96 9.66 -3.01
N ASP A 101 -8.79 10.64 -2.66
CA ASP A 101 -8.51 12.08 -2.88
C ASP A 101 -7.36 12.60 -2.00
N TYR A 102 -7.06 11.90 -0.91
CA TYR A 102 -5.92 12.17 -0.03
C TYR A 102 -5.10 10.89 0.08
N ILE A 103 -3.88 10.89 -0.44
CA ILE A 103 -2.91 9.81 -0.30
C ILE A 103 -1.55 10.43 0.02
N LYS A 104 -0.97 10.04 1.15
CA LYS A 104 0.37 10.48 1.56
C LYS A 104 1.16 9.33 2.12
N LEU A 105 2.45 9.29 1.79
CA LEU A 105 3.39 8.32 2.33
C LEU A 105 4.29 8.99 3.36
N TYR A 106 4.51 8.29 4.48
CA TYR A 106 5.38 8.74 5.54
C TYR A 106 6.39 7.65 5.88
N TYR A 107 7.53 8.06 6.44
CA TYR A 107 8.47 7.16 7.09
C TYR A 107 8.84 7.66 8.49
N THR A 108 9.04 6.73 9.42
CA THR A 108 9.47 7.07 10.78
C THR A 108 11.00 7.21 10.81
N SER A 109 11.46 8.42 11.16
CA SER A 109 12.88 8.76 11.34
C SER A 109 13.24 8.89 12.83
N THR A 110 14.53 9.13 13.14
CA THR A 110 14.97 9.42 14.52
C THR A 110 14.34 10.69 15.10
N ASN A 111 13.85 11.59 14.24
CA ASN A 111 13.24 12.87 14.63
C ASN A 111 11.71 12.83 14.60
N GLY A 112 11.12 11.65 14.40
CA GLY A 112 9.68 11.46 14.24
C GLY A 112 9.29 11.14 12.79
N ASP A 113 8.00 11.20 12.53
CA ASP A 113 7.41 10.86 11.23
C ASP A 113 7.66 11.97 10.20
N VAL A 114 8.14 11.59 9.02
CA VAL A 114 8.49 12.49 7.93
C VAL A 114 7.67 12.12 6.70
N GLU A 115 7.04 13.12 6.07
CA GLU A 115 6.32 12.96 4.81
C GLU A 115 7.32 12.74 3.67
N CYS A 116 7.05 11.75 2.82
CA CYS A 116 7.86 11.50 1.63
C CYS A 116 7.50 12.48 0.52
N ASP A 117 8.53 13.00 -0.16
CA ASP A 117 8.34 13.85 -1.33
C ASP A 117 7.98 13.01 -2.55
N ILE A 118 7.03 13.47 -3.35
CA ILE A 118 6.66 12.82 -4.61
C ILE A 118 7.42 13.44 -5.78
N TYR A 119 8.06 12.58 -6.57
CA TYR A 119 8.77 12.92 -7.80
C TYR A 119 8.14 12.20 -8.98
N GLY A 120 8.23 12.80 -10.15
CA GLY A 120 7.56 12.34 -11.37
C GLY A 120 7.93 13.23 -12.54
N PRO A 121 7.59 12.81 -13.78
CA PRO A 121 7.85 13.64 -14.97
C PRO A 121 7.18 15.02 -14.86
#